data_AF-A0A938SB95-F1
#
_entry.id   AF-A0A938SB95-F1
#
_cell.length_a   1.000
_cell.length_b   1.000
_cell.length_c   1.000
_cell.angle_alpha   90.00
_cell.angle_beta   90.00
_cell.angle_gamma   90.00
#
_symmetry.space_group_name_H-M   'P 1'
#
loop_
_entity.id
_entity.type
_entity.pdbx_description
1 polymer ?
#
loop_
_entity_poly.entity_id
_entity_poly.type
_entity_poly.pdbx_seq_one_letter_code
_entity_poly.pdbx_strand_id
1 'polypeptide(L)' 'MLDQFFNPKSVAVIGASREEGKVGHDIMKNLLQNGFAGKVYPINPKADSIMGLKA' A
#
# COMPACT_ATOMS: atom_id res chain seq x y z
N MET A 1 -13.25 14.35 13.21
CA MET A 1 -13.72 13.00 12.81
C MET A 1 -12.93 12.39 11.65
N LEU A 2 -12.19 13.14 10.81
CA LEU A 2 -11.43 12.59 9.67
C LEU A 2 -9.93 12.36 9.93
N ASP A 3 -9.48 12.55 11.17
CA ASP A 3 -8.06 12.43 11.51
C ASP A 3 -7.49 11.06 11.15
N GLN A 4 -8.26 9.97 11.31
CA GLN A 4 -7.82 8.63 10.91
C GLN A 4 -7.69 8.44 9.40
N PHE A 5 -8.31 9.30 8.58
CA PHE A 5 -8.19 9.24 7.13
C PHE A 5 -6.95 10.01 6.64
N PHE A 6 -6.70 11.21 7.19
CA PHE A 6 -5.58 12.05 6.77
C PHE A 6 -4.27 11.75 7.53
N ASN A 7 -4.35 11.25 8.76
CA ASN A 7 -3.21 10.89 9.62
C ASN A 7 -3.28 9.42 10.12
N PRO A 8 -3.44 8.41 9.23
CA PRO A 8 -3.52 7.03 9.65
C PRO A 8 -2.19 6.53 10.22
N LYS A 9 -2.26 5.72 11.29
CA LYS A 9 -1.09 4.98 11.80
C LYS A 9 -0.68 3.83 10.86
N SER A 10 -1.63 3.35 10.05
CA SER A 10 -1.42 2.27 9.09
C SER A 10 -2.47 2.28 7.98
N VAL A 11 -2.10 1.78 6.79
CA VAL A 11 -2.97 1.66 5.62
C VAL A 11 -2.87 0.25 5.05
N ALA A 12 -4.00 -0.35 4.71
CA ALA A 12 -4.06 -1.58 3.92
C ALA A 12 -4.49 -1.26 2.48
N VAL A 13 -3.74 -1.75 1.50
CA VAL A 13 -4.04 -1.54 0.07
C VAL A 13 -4.60 -2.84 -0.50
N ILE A 14 -5.93 -2.92 -0.54
CA ILE A 14 -6.66 -4.06 -1.12
C ILE A 14 -6.57 -3.98 -2.65
N GLY A 15 -6.03 -5.03 -3.27
CA GLY A 15 -5.75 -5.04 -4.71
C GLY A 15 -4.37 -4.45 -5.06
N ALA A 16 -3.46 -4.34 -4.09
CA ALA A 16 -2.05 -4.05 -4.34
C ALA A 16 -1.49 -5.01 -5.41
N SER A 17 -0.58 -4.54 -6.25
CA SER A 17 -0.05 -5.34 -7.37
C SER A 17 1.46 -5.16 -7.54
N ARG A 18 2.13 -6.21 -8.03
CA ARG A 18 3.52 -6.15 -8.53
C ARG A 18 3.62 -5.62 -9.96
N GLU A 19 2.55 -5.79 -10.73
CA GLU A 19 2.50 -5.37 -12.14
C GLU A 19 2.33 -3.85 -12.25
N GLU A 20 3.26 -3.20 -12.95
CA GLU A 20 3.19 -1.78 -13.30
C GLU A 20 1.96 -1.47 -14.17
N GLY A 21 1.41 -0.27 -14.03
CA GLY A 21 0.20 0.17 -14.74
C GLY A 21 -1.13 -0.28 -14.12
N LYS A 22 -1.11 -1.13 -13.07
CA LYS A 22 -2.30 -1.37 -12.24
C LYS A 22 -2.41 -0.30 -11.16
N VAL A 23 -3.63 0.17 -10.91
CA VAL A 23 -3.92 1.19 -9.87
C VAL A 23 -3.34 0.80 -8.50
N GLY A 24 -3.47 -0.46 -8.09
CA GLY A 24 -2.94 -0.92 -6.81
C GLY A 24 -1.40 -0.92 -6.73
N HIS A 25 -0.70 -1.02 -7.87
CA HIS A 25 0.75 -0.82 -7.92
C HIS A 25 1.09 0.66 -7.73
N ASP A 26 0.40 1.56 -8.43
CA ASP A 26 0.66 3.00 -8.37
C ASP A 26 0.38 3.57 -6.96
N ILE A 27 -0.68 3.11 -6.30
CA ILE A 27 -0.97 3.48 -4.91
C ILE A 27 0.14 3.01 -3.96
N MET A 28 0.59 1.76 -4.08
CA MET A 28 1.70 1.24 -3.27
C MET A 28 2.98 2.04 -3.50
N LYS A 29 3.31 2.32 -4.76
CA LYS A 29 4.46 3.11 -5.16
C LYS A 29 4.40 4.51 -4.53
N ASN A 30 3.25 5.17 -4.61
CA ASN A 30 3.06 6.51 -4.06
C ASN A 30 3.19 6.53 -2.53
N LEU A 31 2.62 5.56 -1.82
CA LEU A 31 2.74 5.49 -0.35
C LEU A 31 4.21 5.33 0.09
N LEU A 32 4.96 4.46 -0.59
CA LEU A 32 6.35 4.16 -0.21
C LEU A 32 7.32 5.25 -0.66
N GLN A 33 7.22 5.74 -1.90
CA GLN A 33 8.15 6.73 -2.45
C GLN A 33 7.97 8.11 -1.83
N ASN A 34 6.74 8.48 -1.45
CA ASN A 34 6.48 9.76 -0.78
C ASN A 34 6.66 9.69 0.75
N GLY A 35 7.18 8.57 1.28
CA GLY A 35 7.60 8.47 2.67
C GLY A 35 6.46 8.43 3.68
N PHE A 36 5.36 7.72 3.37
CA PHE A 36 4.29 7.52 4.36
C PHE A 36 4.87 6.91 5.65
N ALA A 37 4.73 7.63 6.76
CA ALA A 37 5.38 7.27 8.02
C ALA A 37 4.70 6.11 8.78
N GLY A 38 3.45 5.78 8.41
CA GLY A 38 2.72 4.66 8.99
C GLY A 38 3.08 3.31 8.37
N LYS A 39 2.50 2.24 8.91
CA LYS A 39 2.69 0.88 8.36
C LYS A 39 1.83 0.69 7.10
N VAL A 40 2.42 0.12 6.05
CA VAL A 40 1.69 -0.23 4.81
C VAL A 40 1.54 -1.75 4.73
N TYR A 41 0.32 -2.21 4.49
CA TYR A 41 0.01 -3.63 4.28
C TYR A 41 -0.56 -3.85 2.88
N PRO A 42 0.22 -4.36 1.92
CA PRO A 42 -0.35 -4.80 0.66
C PRO A 42 -1.24 -6.02 0.90
N ILE A 43 -2.38 -6.11 0.21
CA ILE A 43 -3.27 -7.29 0.30
C ILE A 43 -3.51 -7.81 -1.12
N ASN A 44 -2.96 -8.99 -1.42
CA ASN A 44 -3.11 -9.63 -2.73
C ASN A 44 -3.11 -11.17 -2.58
N PRO A 45 -4.17 -11.87 -3.02
CA PRO A 45 -4.28 -13.33 -2.84
C PRO A 45 -3.28 -14.16 -3.67
N LYS A 46 -2.57 -13.55 -4.63
CA LYS A 46 -1.67 -14.23 -5.58
C LYS A 46 -0.20 -13.84 -5.41
N ALA A 47 0.13 -12.97 -4.47
CA ALA A 47 1.49 -12.50 -4.27
C ALA A 47 1.91 -12.72 -2.82
N ASP A 48 3.05 -13.36 -2.60
CA ASP A 48 3.61 -13.50 -1.24
C ASP A 48 4.22 -12.18 -0.74
N SER A 49 4.65 -11.31 -1.67
CA SER A 49 5.20 -9.99 -1.35
C SER A 49 4.99 -8.98 -2.48
N ILE A 50 4.90 -7.70 -2.11
CA ILE A 50 4.79 -6.54 -3.02
C ILE A 50 5.72 -5.44 -2.50
N MET A 51 6.66 -5.00 -3.34
CA MET A 51 7.66 -3.97 -2.99
C MET A 51 8.44 -4.28 -1.69
N GLY A 52 8.76 -5.56 -1.47
CA GLY A 52 9.48 -6.03 -0.28
C GLY A 52 8.63 -6.17 0.99
N LEU A 53 7.34 -5.83 0.93
CA LEU A 53 6.39 -6.01 2.03
C LEU A 53 5.59 -7.30 1.82
N LYS A 54 5.34 -8.05 2.89
CA LYS A 54 4.51 -9.26 2.85
C LYS A 54 3.06 -8.90 2.48
N ALA A 55 2.48 -9.65 1.55
CA ALA A 55 1.12 -9.46 1.05
C ALA A 55 0.16 -10.58 1.48
#